data_AF-A0A7U7J5M9-F1
#
_entry.id   AF-A0A7U7J5M9-F1
#
_cell.length_a   1.000
_cell.length_b   1.000
_cell.length_c   1.000
_cell.angle_alpha   90.00
_cell.angle_beta   90.00
_cell.angle_gamma   90.00
#
_symmetry.space_group_name_H-M   'P 1'
#
loop_
_entity.id
_entity.type
_entity.pdbx_description
1 polymer ?
#
loop_
_entity_poly.entity_id
_entity_poly.type
_entity_poly.pdbx_seq_one_letter_code
_entity_poly.pdbx_strand_id
1 'polypeptide(L)' 'MDQSNFSRLLLIPGFQPDALFTADQQNRLADLMNQWRAARDRGEELPEPQQTELEHLVEAELTAATVRTITLAQR' A
#
# COMPACT_ATOMS: atom_id res chain seq x y z
N MET A 1 9.90 29.86 -31.88
CA MET A 1 10.54 28.80 -31.07
C MET A 1 9.51 28.39 -30.02
N ASP A 2 8.82 27.27 -30.26
CA ASP A 2 7.84 26.72 -29.33
C ASP A 2 8.60 25.91 -28.28
N GLN A 3 8.65 26.44 -27.06
CA GLN A 3 9.20 25.73 -25.91
C GLN A 3 8.11 24.80 -25.39
N SER A 4 8.03 23.61 -26.00
CA SER A 4 7.20 22.52 -25.48
C SER A 4 7.72 22.13 -24.10
N ASN A 5 7.11 22.73 -23.07
CA ASN A 5 7.23 22.29 -21.69
C ASN A 5 6.61 20.90 -21.60
N PHE A 6 7.45 19.86 -21.62
CA PHE A 6 7.02 18.50 -21.33
C PHE A 6 6.75 18.39 -19.83
N SER A 7 5.52 18.69 -19.42
CA SER A 7 5.00 18.30 -18.11
C SER A 7 4.91 16.77 -18.08
N ARG A 8 5.97 16.12 -17.59
CA ARG A 8 6.00 14.68 -17.36
C ARG A 8 5.05 14.36 -16.21
N LEU A 9 3.83 13.97 -16.55
CA LEU A 9 2.87 13.43 -15.60
C LEU A 9 3.44 12.12 -15.05
N LEU A 10 3.98 12.16 -13.83
CA LEU A 10 4.43 10.96 -13.14
C LEU A 10 3.18 10.28 -12.58
N LEU A 11 2.58 9.38 -13.35
CA LEU A 11 1.54 8.49 -12.85
C LEU A 11 2.23 7.46 -11.97
N ILE A 12 2.36 7.74 -10.67
CA ILE A 12 2.68 6.69 -9.69
C ILE A 12 1.43 5.80 -9.70
N PRO A 13 1.50 4.55 -10.20
CA PRO A 13 0.36 3.66 -10.11
C PRO A 13 0.13 3.47 -8.62
N GLY A 14 -0.87 4.14 -8.07
CA GLY A 14 -1.22 3.96 -6.67
C GLY A 14 -1.61 2.51 -6.48
N PHE A 15 -1.04 1.84 -5.46
CA PHE A 15 -1.52 0.61 -4.84
C PHE A 15 -2.39 -0.25 -5.77
N GLN A 16 -1.84 -0.70 -6.90
CA GLN A 16 -2.57 -1.63 -7.76
C GLN A 16 -2.24 -3.04 -7.29
N PRO A 17 -3.25 -3.89 -7.05
CA PRO A 17 -3.00 -5.26 -6.67
C PRO A 17 -2.24 -5.94 -7.80
N ASP A 18 -1.18 -6.65 -7.43
CA ASP A 18 -0.32 -7.36 -8.37
C ASP A 18 0.02 -8.75 -7.82
N ALA A 19 0.92 -9.45 -8.51
CA ALA A 19 1.36 -10.77 -8.09
C ALA A 19 2.14 -10.76 -6.75
N LEU A 20 2.62 -9.59 -6.31
CA LEU A 20 3.41 -9.43 -5.09
C LEU A 20 2.54 -9.03 -3.90
N PHE A 21 1.42 -8.35 -4.14
CA PHE A 21 0.41 -8.02 -3.14
C PHE A 21 -0.98 -8.08 -3.78
N THR A 22 -1.74 -9.12 -3.44
CA THR A 22 -2.97 -9.46 -4.16
C THR A 22 -4.13 -8.53 -3.83
N ALA A 23 -5.18 -8.56 -4.66
CA ALA A 23 -6.40 -7.81 -4.40
C ALA A 23 -7.04 -8.20 -3.05
N ASP A 24 -6.97 -9.47 -2.67
CA ASP A 24 -7.51 -9.95 -1.38
C ASP A 24 -6.71 -9.39 -0.20
N GLN A 25 -5.38 -9.38 -0.29
CA GLN A 25 -4.52 -8.77 0.75
C GLN A 25 -4.75 -7.27 0.85
N GLN A 26 -4.95 -6.59 -0.27
CA GLN A 26 -5.25 -5.17 -0.31
C GLN A 26 -6.62 -4.84 0.28
N ASN A 27 -7.65 -5.60 -0.07
CA ASN A 27 -8.98 -5.43 0.51
C ASN A 27 -8.93 -5.67 2.03
N ARG A 28 -8.23 -6.71 2.46
CA ARG A 28 -8.07 -7.02 3.89
C ARG A 28 -7.32 -5.90 4.64
N LEU A 29 -6.26 -5.38 4.06
CA LEU A 29 -5.50 -4.25 4.61
C LEU A 29 -6.39 -2.99 4.71
N ALA A 30 -7.19 -2.70 3.68
CA ALA A 30 -8.13 -1.57 3.71
C ALA A 30 -9.17 -1.72 4.82
N ASP A 31 -9.73 -2.91 5.00
CA ASP A 31 -10.70 -3.22 6.05
C ASP A 31 -10.10 -3.07 7.45
N LEU A 32 -8.88 -3.58 7.67
CA LEU A 32 -8.18 -3.46 8.95
C LEU A 32 -7.79 -2.00 9.24
N MET A 33 -7.36 -1.24 8.23
CA MET A 33 -7.07 0.18 8.37
C MET A 33 -8.32 1.01 8.72
N ASN A 34 -9.49 0.65 8.18
CA ASN A 34 -10.76 1.28 8.54
C ASN A 34 -11.15 0.97 9.98
N GLN A 35 -11.01 -0.29 10.40
CA GLN A 35 -11.27 -0.70 11.79
C GLN A 35 -10.30 -0.02 12.77
N TRP A 36 -9.02 0.07 12.41
CA TRP A 36 -8.01 0.75 13.20
C TRP A 36 -8.30 2.25 13.35
N ARG A 37 -8.68 2.93 12.27
CA ARG A 37 -9.11 4.34 12.34
C ARG A 37 -10.33 4.50 13.25
N ALA A 38 -11.33 3.64 13.09
CA ALA A 38 -12.54 3.70 13.90
C ALA A 38 -12.27 3.45 15.40
N ALA A 39 -11.37 2.52 15.74
CA ALA A 39 -10.93 2.29 17.12
C ALA A 39 -10.16 3.50 17.65
N ARG A 40 -9.18 4.00 16.88
CA ARG A 40 -8.41 5.19 17.21
C ARG A 40 -9.29 6.42 17.46
N ASP A 41 -10.31 6.64 16.63
CA ASP A 41 -11.24 7.76 16.77
C ASP A 41 -12.07 7.68 18.07
N ARG A 42 -12.24 6.47 18.61
CA ARG A 42 -12.86 6.21 19.93
C ARG A 42 -11.85 6.21 21.08
N GLY A 43 -10.56 6.37 20.82
CA GLY A 43 -9.49 6.22 21.82
C GLY A 43 -9.25 4.76 22.23
N GLU A 44 -9.70 3.82 21.41
CA GLU A 44 -9.52 2.38 21.58
C GLU A 44 -8.36 1.88 20.73
N GLU A 45 -7.80 0.74 21.11
CA GLU A 45 -6.81 0.02 20.32
C GLU A 45 -7.48 -1.11 19.53
N LEU A 46 -6.87 -1.46 18.40
CA LEU A 46 -7.31 -2.60 17.60
C LEU A 46 -6.98 -3.90 18.39
N PRO A 47 -7.88 -4.89 18.43
CA PRO A 47 -7.60 -6.17 19.10
C PRO A 47 -6.30 -6.82 18.62
N GLU A 48 -5.54 -7.43 19.53
CA GLU A 48 -4.22 -8.01 19.26
C GLU A 48 -4.15 -8.88 17.99
N PRO A 49 -5.10 -9.81 17.73
CA PRO A 49 -5.07 -10.63 16.51
C PRO A 49 -5.19 -9.80 15.22
N GLN A 50 -5.99 -8.74 15.26
CA GLN A 50 -6.19 -7.84 14.12
C GLN A 50 -5.01 -6.89 13.94
N GLN A 51 -4.36 -6.49 15.04
CA GLN A 51 -3.15 -5.69 15.01
C GLN A 51 -1.98 -6.49 14.41
N THR A 52 -1.77 -7.72 14.85
CA THR A 52 -0.76 -8.62 14.27
C THR A 52 -1.02 -8.88 12.79
N GLU A 53 -2.29 -9.08 12.39
CA GLU A 53 -2.65 -9.25 10.98
C GLU A 53 -2.36 -7.98 10.16
N LEU A 54 -2.66 -6.80 10.71
CA LEU A 54 -2.37 -5.52 10.08
C LEU A 54 -0.86 -5.32 9.89
N GLU A 55 -0.06 -5.62 10.92
CA GLU A 55 1.41 -5.54 10.86
C GLU A 55 1.98 -6.46 9.78
N HIS A 56 1.54 -7.71 9.72
CA HIS A 56 1.98 -8.65 8.67
C HIS A 56 1.61 -8.18 7.26
N LEU A 57 0.41 -7.62 7.07
CA LEU A 57 -0.02 -7.11 5.76
C LEU A 57 0.77 -5.86 5.35
N VAL A 58 1.12 -4.99 6.30
CA VAL A 58 1.98 -3.83 6.06
C VAL A 58 3.40 -4.28 5.67
N GLU A 59 3.96 -5.26 6.35
CA GLU A 59 5.28 -5.81 6.03
C GLU A 59 5.30 -6.49 4.65
N ALA A 60 4.24 -7.24 4.31
CA ALA A 60 4.08 -7.86 3.01
C ALA A 60 4.04 -6.81 1.88
N GLU A 61 3.28 -5.72 2.06
CA GLU A 61 3.25 -4.63 1.08
C GLU A 61 4.59 -3.89 0.97
N LEU A 62 5.29 -3.65 2.09
CA LEU A 62 6.61 -3.03 2.06
C LEU A 62 7.62 -3.89 1.30
N THR A 63 7.56 -5.20 1.50
CA THR A 63 8.39 -6.18 0.77
C THR A 63 8.03 -6.17 -0.71
N ALA A 64 6.74 -6.20 -1.06
CA ALA A 64 6.27 -6.11 -2.44
C ALA A 64 6.76 -4.82 -3.12
N ALA A 65 6.64 -3.67 -2.46
CA ALA A 65 7.13 -2.38 -2.97
C ALA A 65 8.65 -2.37 -3.20
N THR A 66 9.41 -3.03 -2.33
CA THR A 66 10.86 -3.21 -2.50
C THR A 66 11.18 -4.04 -3.74
N VAL A 67 10.49 -5.17 -3.92
CA VAL A 67 10.64 -6.03 -5.11
C VAL A 67 10.26 -5.29 -6.39
N ARG A 68 9.16 -4.51 -6.38
CA ARG A 68 8.76 -3.64 -7.51
C ARG A 68 9.87 -2.66 -7.87
N THR A 69 10.48 -2.02 -6.88
CA THR A 69 11.56 -1.04 -7.09
C THR A 69 12.81 -1.69 -7.68
N ILE A 70 13.23 -2.85 -7.15
CA ILE A 70 14.36 -3.62 -7.69
C ILE A 70 14.10 -4.03 -9.14
N THR A 71 12.89 -4.53 -9.43
CA THR A 71 12.51 -4.98 -10.77
C THR A 71 12.52 -3.83 -11.78
N LEU A 72 12.09 -2.64 -11.37
CA LEU A 72 12.14 -1.43 -12.20
C LEU A 72 13.58 -0.94 -12.44
N ALA A 73 14.43 -1.00 -11.42
CA ALA A 73 15.83 -0.56 -11.53
C ALA A 73 16.71 -1.49 -12.39
N GLN A 74 16.27 -2.72 -12.64
CA GLN A 74 16.96 -3.72 -13.47
C GLN A 74 16.52 -3.74 -14.95
N ARG A 75 15.57 -2.88 -15.34
CA ARG A 75 15.10 -2.72 -16.72
C ARG A 75 15.64 -1.46 -17.36
#